data_AF-A0A947C2C8-F1
#
_entry.id   AF-A0A947C2C8-F1
#
_cell.length_a   1.000
_cell.length_b   1.000
_cell.length_c   1.000
_cell.angle_alpha   90.00
_cell.angle_beta   90.00
_cell.angle_gamma   90.00
#
_symmetry.space_group_name_H-M   'P 1'
#
loop_
_entity.id
_entity.type
_entity.pdbx_description
1 polymer ?
#
loop_
_entity_poly.entity_id
_entity_poly.type
_entity_poly.pdbx_seq_one_letter_code
_entity_poly.pdbx_strand_id
1 'polypeptide(L)'
;MTTPASVAINDQTIQVNGDLVKSGIRKLRKTEPDLEDGQRYTLQIDDSSVIDSAGLAYVINMISRHASTGGKISMEIIPENMQALITLSDLDFVFKQQEQQE
;
A
#
# COMPACT_ATOMS: atom_id res chain seq x y z
N MET A 1 12.39 -15.59 -9.25
CA MET A 1 11.97 -16.08 -7.92
C MET A 1 11.39 -14.89 -7.20
N THR A 2 10.25 -15.03 -6.50
CA THR A 2 9.62 -13.90 -5.79
C THR A 2 10.05 -13.85 -4.33
N THR A 3 10.35 -12.67 -3.81
CA THR A 3 10.67 -12.45 -2.38
C THR A 3 9.36 -12.26 -1.62
N PRO A 4 9.06 -13.03 -0.55
CA PRO A 4 7.83 -12.83 0.21
C PRO A 4 7.77 -11.43 0.81
N ALA A 5 6.64 -10.73 0.66
CA ALA A 5 6.46 -9.43 1.27
C ALA A 5 6.42 -9.49 2.82
N SER A 6 6.90 -8.43 3.45
CA SER A 6 6.73 -8.11 4.87
C SER A 6 6.26 -6.65 5.02
N VAL A 7 5.55 -6.36 6.11
CA VAL A 7 5.11 -5.00 6.46
C VAL A 7 5.64 -4.66 7.84
N ALA A 8 6.23 -3.47 7.98
CA ALA A 8 6.62 -2.90 9.25
C ALA A 8 6.11 -1.46 9.35
N ILE A 9 5.82 -1.01 10.56
CA ILE A 9 5.54 0.40 10.85
C ILE A 9 6.72 0.96 11.62
N ASN A 10 7.27 2.07 11.15
CA ASN A 10 8.27 2.86 11.86
C ASN A 10 7.76 4.29 11.95
N ASP A 11 7.42 4.74 13.17
CA ASP A 11 6.71 5.99 13.42
C ASP A 11 5.42 6.12 12.60
N GLN A 12 5.44 6.94 11.55
CA GLN A 12 4.34 7.18 10.62
C GLN A 12 4.61 6.60 9.23
N THR A 13 5.60 5.71 9.08
CA THR A 13 5.93 5.09 7.80
C THR A 13 5.56 3.62 7.79
N ILE A 14 4.71 3.22 6.85
CA ILE A 14 4.41 1.83 6.52
C ILE A 14 5.43 1.38 5.48
N GLN A 15 6.39 0.55 5.88
CA GLN A 15 7.39 -0.02 4.97
C GLN A 15 6.94 -1.39 4.50
N VAL A 16 6.84 -1.55 3.18
CA VAL A 16 6.59 -2.84 2.53
C VAL A 16 7.85 -3.28 1.79
N ASN A 17 8.43 -4.37 2.26
CA ASN A 17 9.62 -4.96 1.65
C ASN A 17 9.23 -6.26 0.94
N GLY A 18 9.64 -6.44 -0.31
CA GLY A 18 9.39 -7.66 -1.09
C GLY A 18 8.09 -7.66 -1.91
N ASP A 19 7.80 -8.79 -2.56
CA ASP A 19 6.80 -8.86 -3.62
C ASP A 19 5.36 -8.97 -3.08
N LEU A 20 4.54 -8.00 -3.46
CA LEU A 20 3.09 -7.99 -3.22
C LEU A 20 2.39 -8.79 -4.32
N VAL A 21 2.53 -10.11 -4.23
CA VAL A 21 1.85 -11.07 -5.12
C VAL A 21 0.88 -11.95 -4.35
N LYS A 22 -0.11 -12.52 -5.06
CA LYS A 22 -1.19 -13.35 -4.47
C LYS A 22 -0.71 -14.40 -3.45
N SER A 23 0.44 -15.03 -3.69
CA SER A 23 1.00 -16.07 -2.82
C SER A 23 1.51 -15.53 -1.46
N GLY A 24 1.98 -14.29 -1.40
CA GLY A 24 2.52 -13.64 -0.19
C GLY A 24 1.45 -12.95 0.67
N ILE A 25 0.45 -12.35 0.04
CA ILE A 25 -0.55 -11.49 0.72
C ILE A 25 -1.35 -12.20 1.80
N ARG A 26 -1.68 -13.50 1.60
CA ARG A 26 -2.42 -14.27 2.63
C ARG A 26 -1.66 -14.40 3.94
N LYS A 27 -0.32 -14.46 3.88
CA LYS A 27 0.52 -14.50 5.08
C LYS A 27 0.68 -13.10 5.65
N LEU A 28 0.88 -12.12 4.78
CA LEU A 28 1.00 -10.70 5.12
C LEU A 28 -0.18 -10.20 5.97
N ARG A 29 -1.43 -10.50 5.57
CA ARG A 29 -2.65 -10.11 6.32
C ARG A 29 -2.72 -10.62 7.76
N LYS A 30 -1.94 -11.66 8.11
CA LYS A 30 -1.91 -12.20 9.49
C LYS A 30 -0.84 -11.54 10.35
N THR A 31 0.09 -10.84 9.71
CA THR A 31 1.27 -10.23 10.34
C THR A 31 1.32 -8.72 10.08
N GLU A 32 0.28 -8.17 9.43
CA GLU A 32 0.08 -6.75 9.19
C GLU A 32 -0.11 -6.08 10.57
N PRO A 33 0.73 -5.12 10.95
CA PRO A 33 0.53 -4.36 12.17
C PRO A 33 -0.70 -3.46 12.03
N ASP A 34 -1.44 -3.28 13.13
CA ASP A 34 -2.61 -2.41 13.15
C ASP A 34 -2.19 -0.93 13.02
N LEU A 35 -2.92 -0.17 12.20
CA LEU A 35 -2.75 1.27 12.08
C LEU A 35 -3.60 1.98 13.14
N GLU A 36 -3.05 3.03 13.75
CA GLU A 36 -3.77 3.80 14.75
C GLU A 36 -4.85 4.68 14.11
N ASP A 37 -6.08 4.61 14.62
CA ASP A 37 -7.22 5.37 14.11
C ASP A 37 -6.94 6.88 14.06
N GLY A 38 -7.39 7.53 12.98
CA GLY A 38 -7.20 8.97 12.77
C GLY A 38 -5.77 9.41 12.44
N GLN A 39 -4.78 8.51 12.49
CA GLN A 39 -3.39 8.87 12.18
C GLN A 39 -3.12 8.97 10.69
N ARG A 40 -2.06 9.70 10.37
CA ARG A 40 -1.53 9.82 9.00
C ARG A 40 -0.28 8.97 8.89
N TYR A 41 -0.22 8.18 7.82
CA TYR A 41 0.93 7.35 7.48
C TYR A 41 1.42 7.65 6.07
N THR A 42 2.69 7.37 5.82
CA THR A 42 3.30 7.31 4.50
C THR A 42 3.61 5.86 4.17
N LEU A 43 3.08 5.36 3.05
CA LEU A 43 3.40 4.03 2.51
C LEU A 43 4.62 4.14 1.60
N GLN A 44 5.65 3.36 1.93
CA GLN A 44 6.85 3.17 1.13
C GLN A 44 6.93 1.72 0.70
N ILE A 45 7.09 1.51 -0.60
CA ILE A 45 7.28 0.19 -1.20
C ILE A 45 8.61 0.21 -1.94
N ASP A 46 9.44 -0.82 -1.75
CA ASP A 46 10.70 -0.94 -2.48
C ASP A 46 10.44 -0.95 -3.99
N ASP A 47 11.19 -0.14 -4.75
CA ASP A 47 11.04 -0.02 -6.21
C ASP A 47 11.26 -1.34 -6.97
N SER A 48 12.04 -2.25 -6.38
CA SER A 48 12.28 -3.59 -6.93
C SER A 48 11.15 -4.60 -6.68
N SER A 49 10.11 -4.21 -5.93
CA SER A 49 9.01 -5.10 -5.56
C SER A 49 8.14 -5.43 -6.78
N VAL A 50 7.87 -6.72 -6.98
CA VAL A 50 6.88 -7.17 -7.95
C VAL A 50 5.48 -7.05 -7.34
N ILE A 51 4.61 -6.32 -8.03
CA ILE A 51 3.23 -6.09 -7.59
C ILE A 51 2.30 -6.64 -8.66
N ASP A 52 1.41 -7.56 -8.28
CA ASP A 52 0.33 -8.05 -9.14
C ASP A 52 -1.01 -7.39 -8.78
N SER A 53 -2.09 -7.77 -9.47
CA SER A 53 -3.42 -7.24 -9.20
C SER A 53 -3.94 -7.55 -7.79
N ALA A 54 -3.50 -8.65 -7.18
CA ALA A 54 -3.84 -8.95 -5.79
C ALA A 54 -3.07 -8.01 -4.84
N GLY A 55 -1.81 -7.70 -5.14
CA GLY A 55 -0.99 -6.73 -4.42
C GLY A 55 -1.59 -5.35 -4.44
N LEU A 56 -1.97 -4.87 -5.62
CA LEU A 56 -2.66 -3.59 -5.76
C LEU A 56 -3.98 -3.57 -4.97
N ALA A 57 -4.80 -4.62 -5.08
CA ALA A 57 -6.03 -4.73 -4.30
C ALA A 57 -5.78 -4.74 -2.78
N TYR A 58 -4.67 -5.33 -2.32
CA TYR A 58 -4.28 -5.28 -0.92
C TYR A 58 -4.00 -3.84 -0.46
N VAL A 59 -3.18 -3.09 -1.22
CA VAL A 59 -2.84 -1.70 -0.89
C VAL A 59 -4.08 -0.81 -0.84
N ILE A 60 -4.96 -0.92 -1.84
CA ILE A 60 -6.21 -0.15 -1.88
C ILE A 60 -7.10 -0.45 -0.67
N ASN A 61 -7.23 -1.72 -0.30
CA ASN A 61 -8.01 -2.12 0.87
C ASN A 61 -7.40 -1.56 2.17
N MET A 62 -6.08 -1.53 2.29
CA MET A 62 -5.40 -0.93 3.44
C MET A 62 -5.73 0.57 3.54
N ILE A 63 -5.58 1.31 2.43
CA ILE A 63 -5.90 2.74 2.34
C ILE A 63 -7.38 2.99 2.68
N SER A 64 -8.29 2.23 2.07
CA SER A 64 -9.73 2.40 2.27
C SER A 64 -10.18 2.07 3.69
N ARG A 65 -9.61 1.03 4.33
CA ARG A 65 -9.90 0.70 5.73
C ARG A 65 -9.43 1.82 6.65
N HIS A 66 -8.22 2.32 6.45
CA HIS A 66 -7.66 3.40 7.27
C HIS A 66 -8.40 4.72 7.11
N ALA A 67 -8.82 5.04 5.89
CA ALA A 67 -9.66 6.20 5.63
C ALA A 67 -11.01 6.12 6.35
N SER A 68 -11.58 4.92 6.52
CA SER A 68 -12.84 4.72 7.23
C SER A 68 -12.76 5.00 8.73
N THR A 69 -11.56 5.00 9.31
CA THR A 69 -11.30 5.38 10.71
C THR A 69 -10.78 6.82 10.85
N GLY A 70 -10.90 7.62 9.80
CA GLY A 70 -10.47 9.03 9.77
C GLY A 70 -8.98 9.23 9.53
N GLY A 71 -8.23 8.15 9.27
CA GLY A 71 -6.81 8.22 8.94
C GLY A 71 -6.53 8.54 7.48
N LYS A 72 -5.24 8.71 7.14
CA LYS A 72 -4.77 8.94 5.77
C LYS A 72 -3.49 8.17 5.50
N ILE A 73 -3.34 7.57 4.31
CA ILE A 73 -2.11 6.87 3.90
C ILE A 73 -1.61 7.48 2.59
N SER A 74 -0.65 8.40 2.67
CA SER A 74 0.02 8.97 1.49
C SER A 74 1.01 7.96 0.91
N MET A 75 1.33 8.05 -0.38
CA MET A 75 2.41 7.26 -0.99
C MET A 75 3.47 8.21 -1.54
N GLU A 76 4.73 8.02 -1.15
CA GLU A 76 5.84 8.85 -1.65
C GLU A 76 6.44 8.29 -2.95
N ILE A 77 6.62 6.97 -3.02
CA ILE A 77 7.23 6.29 -4.16
C ILE A 77 6.28 5.19 -4.60
N ILE A 78 5.86 5.25 -5.86
CA ILE A 78 5.02 4.23 -6.50
C ILE A 78 5.92 3.47 -7.47
N PRO A 79 6.16 2.16 -7.25
CA PRO A 79 6.90 1.34 -8.20
C PRO A 79 6.26 1.39 -9.60
N GLU A 80 7.08 1.40 -10.64
CA GLU A 80 6.61 1.60 -12.03
C GLU A 80 5.53 0.58 -12.44
N ASN A 81 5.69 -0.69 -12.02
CA ASN A 81 4.70 -1.74 -12.28
C ASN A 81 3.35 -1.48 -11.60
N MET A 82 3.35 -0.90 -10.39
CA MET A 82 2.14 -0.52 -9.68
C MET A 82 1.50 0.69 -10.32
N GLN A 83 2.29 1.67 -10.77
CA GLN A 83 1.78 2.82 -11.50
C GLN A 83 1.07 2.38 -12.80
N ALA A 84 1.65 1.42 -13.53
CA ALA A 84 1.00 0.83 -14.69
C ALA A 84 -0.32 0.13 -14.32
N LEU A 85 -0.35 -0.66 -13.24
CA LEU A 85 -1.58 -1.32 -12.77
C LEU A 85 -2.65 -0.32 -12.31
N ILE A 86 -2.27 0.76 -11.63
CA ILE A 86 -3.18 1.85 -11.22
C ILE A 86 -3.82 2.48 -12.45
N THR A 87 -3.00 2.83 -13.44
CA THR A 87 -3.45 3.46 -14.69
C THR A 87 -4.38 2.53 -15.46
N LEU A 88 -4.00 1.26 -15.62
CA LEU A 88 -4.81 0.26 -16.32
C LEU A 88 -6.12 -0.09 -15.61
N SER A 89 -6.22 0.21 -14.32
CA SER A 89 -7.41 -0.06 -13.50
C SER A 89 -8.26 1.19 -13.24
N ASP A 90 -7.95 2.32 -13.86
CA ASP A 90 -8.59 3.63 -13.64
C ASP A 90 -8.59 4.07 -12.16
N LEU A 91 -7.54 3.76 -11.41
CA LEU A 91 -7.45 4.02 -9.96
C LEU A 91 -6.69 5.29 -9.60
N ASP A 92 -6.30 6.11 -10.58
CA ASP A 92 -5.62 7.38 -10.37
C ASP A 92 -6.29 8.26 -9.30
N PHE A 93 -7.61 8.27 -9.25
CA PHE A 93 -8.38 9.09 -8.31
C PHE A 93 -8.14 8.68 -6.85
N VAL A 94 -7.89 7.40 -6.56
CA VAL A 94 -7.65 6.90 -5.19
C VAL A 94 -6.37 7.49 -4.63
N PHE A 95 -5.39 7.70 -5.51
CA PHE A 95 -4.05 8.14 -5.12
C PHE A 95 -3.87 9.66 -5.27
N LYS A 96 -4.57 10.31 -6.20
CA LYS A 96 -4.57 11.78 -6.38
C LYS A 96 -5.43 12.55 -5.37
N GLN A 97 -6.49 11.94 -4.82
CA GLN A 97 -7.34 12.61 -3.83
C GLN A 97 -6.62 12.96 -2.51
N GLN A 98 -5.42 12.42 -2.31
CA GLN A 98 -4.63 12.70 -1.13
C GLN A 98 -3.87 14.04 -1.19
N GLU A 99 -3.76 14.68 -2.36
CA GLU A 99 -3.02 15.93 -2.53
C GLU A 99 -3.88 17.21 -2.39
N GLN A 100 -5.22 17.10 -2.38
CA GLN A 100 -6.12 18.28 -2.49
C GLN A 100 -6.80 18.73 -1.19
N GLN A 101 -6.32 18.32 -0.02
CA GLN A 101 -6.86 18.76 1.28
C GLN A 101 -5.79 19.41 2.19
N GLU A 102 -4.84 20.12 1.60
CA GLU A 102 -4.01 21.11 2.30
C GLU A 102 -4.58 22.52 2.18
#